data_AF-A0A8H5HIU7-F1
#
_entry.id   AF-A0A8H5HIU7-F1
#
_cell.length_a   1.000
_cell.length_b   1.000
_cell.length_c   1.000
_cell.angle_alpha   90.00
_cell.angle_beta   90.00
_cell.angle_gamma   90.00
#
_symmetry.space_group_name_H-M   'P 1'
#
loop_
_entity.id
_entity.type
_entity.pdbx_description
1 polymer ?
#
loop_
_entity_poly.entity_id
_entity_poly.type
_entity_poly.pdbx_seq_one_letter_code
_entity_poly.pdbx_strand_id
1 'polypeptide(L)'
;MSNDAHALLCLIQDDSAIFEVTVREKEMVLDLQKLIWEERKNRVLQGIDPADLVLWKLKTPITASPSFTLPQRIRDLGDPSSFADKLEPLDHVLTHFPRPVEDRLHVLVIKPSDQHLSKRQRFSSPQVSEQHETFWKSLWVDQVNPIQEVDVRRDPDRVTDVDVPTTMKVLYGLPEIFSTFGVMIREGYDKAHSIIQEYRKTRRAVIIIGHPGIGKTMLLYYVLALRLLNRQPTIFQYRPDVLLLFDTNGVSLLSPHSDPMAASEDTWALVDCNESVSTPAPTLLRGSSPYFLIVSSSPRSSRWSAVQRFRAPSGFFFMEPFTLKELIQARQLQMFLRKESDIQNFFEKYGPSARDCFAFCSDIEHYHSLVCTKVAEMSWDKLITALTWGIETLNMDKVILIEPRPGDASKSRVRIITKAVNQLLWEQDSIERGQNHRQLLRTLRLKSDTKPFTGTLFEPPFHKLCVKGATFTLYPMTYRSDGKVSHIFVNDLRANPEDLVLLRQTHVVFCRTNPVTSLLAHHYYQPVAGSQPSYDSFVYDPTVRRITAFQVADANNHGIKPKGMYDLRDLAKKLQVKDLKLRFVIVVLEDFQVTCPVEKKMFEELGLEMYYLEMTESELYDD
;
A
#
# COMPACT_ATOMS: atom_id res chain seq x y z
N MET A 1 18.73 -15.23 20.81
CA MET A 1 19.14 -13.96 20.19
C MET A 1 19.20 -12.96 21.32
N SER A 2 20.39 -12.48 21.71
CA SER A 2 20.45 -11.39 22.71
C SER A 2 19.89 -10.14 22.06
N ASN A 3 18.98 -9.48 22.76
CA ASN A 3 18.41 -8.21 22.35
C ASN A 3 19.43 -7.15 22.78
N ASP A 4 20.51 -7.00 22.02
CA ASP A 4 21.56 -6.02 22.31
C ASP A 4 21.02 -4.63 21.96
N ALA A 5 20.25 -4.10 22.92
CA ALA A 5 19.68 -2.77 22.91
C ALA A 5 20.63 -1.85 23.67
N HIS A 6 20.95 -0.70 23.08
CA HIS A 6 21.84 0.28 23.64
C HIS A 6 21.06 1.54 24.04
N ALA A 7 21.23 1.98 25.29
CA ALA A 7 20.66 3.23 25.75
C ALA A 7 21.56 4.41 25.37
N LEU A 8 21.01 5.40 24.65
CA LEU A 8 21.70 6.63 24.31
C LEU A 8 21.04 7.81 25.04
N LEU A 9 21.79 8.46 25.92
CA LEU A 9 21.39 9.73 26.52
C LEU A 9 21.52 10.87 25.49
N CYS A 10 20.40 11.54 25.24
CA CYS A 10 20.24 12.61 24.28
C CYS A 10 19.87 13.92 24.99
N LEU A 11 20.34 15.05 24.44
CA LEU A 11 19.94 16.38 24.86
C LEU A 11 19.65 17.24 23.64
N ILE A 12 18.51 17.93 23.65
CA ILE A 12 18.19 18.92 22.61
C ILE A 12 18.83 20.25 22.99
N GLN A 13 19.49 20.89 22.03
CA GLN A 13 20.11 22.21 22.23
C GLN A 13 19.06 23.20 22.78
N ASP A 14 19.45 23.87 23.87
CA ASP A 14 18.61 24.79 24.67
C ASP A 14 17.49 24.15 25.49
N ASP A 15 17.35 22.82 25.48
CA ASP A 15 16.52 22.08 26.46
C ASP A 15 17.35 21.79 27.73
N SER A 16 16.67 21.67 28.87
CA SER A 16 17.28 21.30 30.16
C SER A 16 17.07 19.83 30.51
N ALA A 17 16.13 19.15 29.85
CA ALA A 17 15.79 17.77 30.14
C ALA A 17 16.54 16.79 29.23
N ILE A 18 17.47 16.03 29.81
CA ILE A 18 18.07 14.84 29.18
C ILE A 18 16.99 13.76 29.06
N PHE A 19 17.04 12.96 28.00
CA PHE A 19 16.20 11.78 27.83
C PHE A 19 17.03 10.64 27.24
N GLU A 20 16.52 9.43 27.43
CA GLU A 20 17.13 8.22 26.91
C GLU A 20 16.38 7.76 25.66
N VAL A 21 17.12 7.32 24.66
CA VAL A 21 16.59 6.64 23.48
C VAL A 21 17.27 5.29 23.37
N THR A 22 16.48 4.21 23.32
CA THR A 22 16.99 2.86 23.11
C THR A 22 17.15 2.58 21.62
N VAL A 23 18.37 2.21 21.22
CA VAL A 23 18.69 1.85 19.84
C VAL A 23 19.08 0.39 19.69
N ARG A 24 18.85 -0.18 18.51
CA ARG A 24 19.16 -1.59 18.16
C ARG A 24 20.33 -1.68 17.17
N GLU A 25 20.98 -2.84 17.09
CA GLU A 25 22.21 -3.03 16.30
C GLU A 25 22.15 -2.57 14.84
N LYS A 26 20.98 -2.67 14.20
CA LYS A 26 20.80 -2.39 12.76
C LYS A 26 20.30 -0.98 12.46
N GLU A 27 20.03 -0.18 13.48
CA GLU A 27 19.45 1.14 13.28
C GLU A 27 20.47 2.12 12.67
N MET A 28 20.00 2.90 11.72
CA MET A 28 20.73 4.01 11.12
C MET A 28 20.49 5.30 11.90
N VAL A 29 21.33 6.31 11.68
CA VAL A 29 21.17 7.64 12.29
C VAL A 29 19.80 8.25 11.94
N LEU A 30 19.23 7.94 10.76
CA LEU A 30 17.87 8.33 10.38
C LEU A 30 16.80 7.72 11.30
N ASP A 31 16.97 6.47 11.72
CA ASP A 31 16.07 5.82 12.68
C ASP A 31 16.19 6.48 14.05
N LEU A 32 17.42 6.79 14.48
CA LEU A 32 17.69 7.53 15.71
C LEU A 32 17.05 8.94 15.68
N GLN A 33 17.10 9.67 14.57
CA GLN A 33 16.39 10.95 14.40
C GLN A 33 14.89 10.78 14.65
N LYS A 34 14.28 9.74 14.08
CA LYS A 34 12.86 9.44 14.27
C LYS A 34 12.53 9.06 15.71
N LEU A 35 13.36 8.25 16.37
CA LEU A 35 13.19 7.88 17.77
C LEU A 35 13.28 9.10 18.70
N ILE A 36 14.28 9.96 18.50
CA ILE A 36 14.44 11.24 19.22
C ILE A 36 13.21 12.14 19.00
N TRP A 37 12.72 12.20 17.76
CA TRP A 37 11.54 12.97 17.43
C TRP A 37 10.30 12.45 18.14
N GLU A 38 10.03 11.14 18.06
CA GLU A 38 8.86 10.52 18.71
C GLU A 38 8.82 10.81 20.22
N GLU A 39 9.97 10.75 20.89
CA GLU A 39 10.09 11.03 22.32
C GLU A 39 9.77 12.49 22.68
N ARG A 40 10.02 13.44 21.76
CA ARG A 40 9.94 14.89 22.03
C ARG A 40 8.99 15.68 21.11
N LYS A 41 8.22 15.01 20.23
CA LYS A 41 7.30 15.64 19.27
C LYS A 41 6.17 16.44 19.90
N ASN A 42 5.78 16.08 21.12
CA ASN A 42 4.72 16.78 21.88
C ASN A 42 5.29 17.92 22.76
N ARG A 43 6.58 18.24 22.62
CA ARG A 43 7.27 19.28 23.40
C ARG A 43 8.13 20.14 22.47
N VAL A 44 9.44 20.16 22.70
CA VAL A 44 10.40 21.04 22.02
C VAL A 44 10.60 20.75 20.53
N LEU A 45 10.13 19.59 20.03
CA LEU A 45 10.20 19.22 18.60
C LEU A 45 8.84 19.30 17.89
N GLN A 46 7.84 19.95 18.48
CA GLN A 46 6.52 20.09 17.85
C GLN A 46 6.63 20.82 16.50
N GLY A 47 6.14 20.18 15.43
CA GLY A 47 6.13 20.75 14.08
C GLY A 47 7.47 20.67 13.32
N ILE A 48 8.48 20.01 13.88
CA ILE A 48 9.76 19.74 13.21
C ILE A 48 9.66 18.37 12.51
N ASP A 49 10.17 18.23 11.28
CA ASP A 49 10.30 16.92 10.63
C ASP A 49 11.50 16.17 11.25
N PRO A 50 11.38 14.89 11.63
CA PRO A 50 12.52 14.11 12.14
C PRO A 50 13.76 14.16 11.23
N ALA A 51 13.59 14.18 9.90
CA ALA A 51 14.70 14.23 8.96
C ALA A 51 15.48 15.55 9.00
N ASP A 52 14.88 16.61 9.55
CA ASP A 52 15.51 17.93 9.68
C ASP A 52 16.36 18.06 10.96
N LEU A 53 16.35 17.06 11.86
CA LEU A 53 17.15 17.07 13.09
C LEU A 53 18.63 16.86 12.75
N VAL A 54 19.53 17.69 13.27
CA VAL A 54 20.97 17.45 13.11
C VAL A 54 21.52 16.81 14.37
N LEU A 55 22.04 15.59 14.25
CA LEU A 55 22.57 14.84 15.38
C LEU A 55 24.10 14.96 15.43
N TRP A 56 24.63 15.19 16.62
CA TRP A 56 26.07 15.31 16.88
C TRP A 56 26.49 14.34 17.98
N LYS A 57 27.58 13.61 17.75
CA LYS A 57 28.25 12.76 18.74
C LYS A 57 29.37 13.53 19.42
N LEU A 58 29.36 13.59 20.75
CA LEU A 58 30.41 14.28 21.50
C LEU A 58 31.76 13.56 21.37
N LYS A 59 32.83 14.30 21.04
CA LYS A 59 34.21 13.76 20.97
C LYS A 59 34.74 13.39 22.35
N THR A 60 34.47 14.26 23.32
CA THR A 60 34.81 14.05 24.73
C THR A 60 33.53 13.81 25.52
N PRO A 61 33.40 12.69 26.25
CA PRO A 61 32.19 12.41 27.01
C PRO A 61 31.95 13.43 28.13
N ILE A 62 30.71 13.88 28.28
CA ILE A 62 30.29 14.82 29.33
C ILE A 62 29.37 14.07 30.31
N THR A 63 29.66 14.13 31.61
CA THR A 63 28.83 13.51 32.64
C THR A 63 27.47 14.18 32.69
N ALA A 64 26.38 13.40 32.59
CA ALA A 64 25.01 13.88 32.63
C ALA A 64 24.67 14.55 33.97
N SER A 65 25.24 14.06 35.07
CA SER A 65 25.07 14.63 36.40
C SER A 65 26.07 15.77 36.70
N PRO A 66 25.64 16.83 37.40
CA PRO A 66 24.26 17.18 37.70
C PRO A 66 23.55 17.77 36.47
N SER A 67 22.34 17.29 36.16
CA SER A 67 21.61 17.60 34.92
C SER A 67 21.30 19.09 34.75
N PHE A 68 21.00 19.80 35.85
CA PHE A 68 20.68 21.23 35.81
C PHE A 68 21.83 22.12 35.35
N THR A 69 23.09 21.66 35.45
CA THR A 69 24.27 22.40 34.95
C THR A 69 24.64 22.03 33.52
N LEU A 70 24.08 20.94 32.98
CA LEU A 70 24.51 20.39 31.70
C LEU A 70 24.31 21.35 30.52
N PRO A 71 23.17 22.08 30.40
CA PRO A 71 23.00 23.05 29.32
C PRO A 71 24.07 24.15 29.35
N GLN A 72 24.43 24.64 30.54
CA GLN A 72 25.49 25.63 30.68
C GLN A 72 26.85 25.07 30.29
N ARG A 73 27.19 23.86 30.77
CA ARG A 73 28.44 23.18 30.41
C ARG A 73 28.60 22.99 28.90
N ILE A 74 27.51 22.69 28.19
CA ILE A 74 27.54 22.55 26.72
C ILE A 74 27.68 23.91 26.03
N ARG A 75 27.00 24.95 26.52
CA ARG A 75 27.19 26.32 26.01
C ARG A 75 28.63 26.80 26.17
N ASP A 76 29.28 26.48 27.29
CA ASP A 76 30.66 26.85 27.58
C ASP A 76 31.67 26.18 26.62
N LEU A 77 31.30 25.10 25.93
CA LEU A 77 32.12 24.45 24.91
C LEU A 77 32.07 25.14 23.53
N GLY A 78 31.14 26.08 23.32
CA GLY A 78 31.04 26.86 22.09
C GLY A 78 30.25 26.16 20.98
N ASP A 79 30.76 26.24 19.74
CA ASP A 79 30.08 25.67 18.57
C ASP A 79 30.23 24.14 18.52
N PRO A 80 29.14 23.37 18.29
CA PRO A 80 29.18 21.91 18.25
C PRO A 80 30.22 21.31 17.30
N SER A 81 30.56 21.97 16.19
CA SER A 81 31.59 21.48 15.27
C SER A 81 32.99 21.40 15.89
N SER A 82 33.24 22.19 16.94
CA SER A 82 34.52 22.21 17.65
C SER A 82 34.70 21.02 18.60
N PHE A 83 33.62 20.52 19.22
CA PHE A 83 33.69 19.49 20.28
C PHE A 83 32.90 18.20 19.99
N ALA A 84 32.21 18.13 18.85
CA ALA A 84 31.41 16.99 18.44
C ALA A 84 31.63 16.65 16.96
N ASP A 85 31.33 15.41 16.59
CA ASP A 85 31.30 14.91 15.21
C ASP A 85 29.85 14.84 14.75
N LYS A 86 29.56 15.42 13.58
CA LYS A 86 28.21 15.37 12.99
C LYS A 86 27.94 13.93 12.53
N LEU A 87 26.76 13.41 12.85
CA LEU A 87 26.33 12.09 12.42
C LEU A 87 25.64 12.19 11.06
N GLU A 88 26.07 11.39 10.10
CA GLU A 88 25.45 11.34 8.78
C GLU A 88 24.23 10.39 8.80
N PRO A 89 23.08 10.77 8.19
CA PRO A 89 21.82 10.02 8.34
C PRO A 89 21.87 8.54 7.96
N LEU A 90 22.80 8.16 7.07
CA LEU A 90 22.95 6.80 6.56
C LEU A 90 23.97 5.97 7.34
N ASP A 91 24.67 6.55 8.31
CA ASP A 91 25.60 5.80 9.15
C ASP A 91 24.83 4.87 10.09
N HIS A 92 25.41 3.71 10.40
CA HIS A 92 24.90 2.86 11.48
C HIS A 92 25.18 3.50 12.84
N VAL A 93 24.17 3.52 13.72
CA VAL A 93 24.30 4.13 15.05
C VAL A 93 25.43 3.46 15.85
N LEU A 94 25.54 2.13 15.79
CA LEU A 94 26.58 1.40 16.54
C LEU A 94 28.01 1.59 16.01
N THR A 95 28.19 2.03 14.76
CA THR A 95 29.52 2.48 14.29
C THR A 95 30.01 3.67 15.10
N HIS A 96 29.08 4.53 15.50
CA HIS A 96 29.34 5.71 16.32
C HIS A 96 29.30 5.41 17.82
N PHE A 97 28.47 4.47 18.27
CA PHE A 97 28.27 4.16 19.69
C PHE A 97 28.39 2.65 19.99
N PRO A 98 29.58 2.03 19.83
CA PRO A 98 29.72 0.58 20.00
C PRO A 98 29.52 0.12 21.45
N ARG A 99 29.84 0.98 22.43
CA ARG A 99 29.64 0.75 23.87
C ARG A 99 29.34 2.09 24.57
N PRO A 100 28.08 2.55 24.56
CA PRO A 100 27.72 3.77 25.26
C PRO A 100 28.04 3.62 26.75
N VAL A 101 28.65 4.66 27.33
CA VAL A 101 29.01 4.67 28.75
C VAL A 101 27.83 5.22 29.51
N GLU A 102 27.35 4.46 30.50
CA GLU A 102 26.28 4.88 31.38
C GLU A 102 26.60 6.26 32.01
N ASP A 103 25.55 7.05 32.27
CA ASP A 103 25.63 8.40 32.87
C ASP A 103 26.36 9.48 32.06
N ARG A 104 26.65 9.25 30.77
CA ARG A 104 27.26 10.24 29.89
C ARG A 104 26.33 10.69 28.78
N LEU A 105 26.37 11.96 28.42
CA LEU A 105 25.65 12.46 27.25
C LEU A 105 26.29 11.88 25.98
N HIS A 106 25.47 11.30 25.10
CA HIS A 106 25.92 10.66 23.86
C HIS A 106 25.65 11.53 22.64
N VAL A 107 24.42 12.04 22.54
CA VAL A 107 23.93 12.75 21.35
C VAL A 107 23.46 14.15 21.73
N LEU A 108 24.03 15.16 21.07
CA LEU A 108 23.49 16.52 21.06
C LEU A 108 22.61 16.68 19.82
N VAL A 109 21.34 17.03 20.05
CA VAL A 109 20.33 17.21 19.01
C VAL A 109 20.20 18.70 18.75
N ILE A 110 20.59 19.13 17.56
CA ILE A 110 20.41 20.51 17.13
C ILE A 110 19.12 20.59 16.34
N LYS A 111 18.18 21.39 16.84
CA LYS A 111 17.02 21.80 16.06
C LYS A 111 17.52 22.55 14.83
N PRO A 112 16.92 22.37 13.64
CA PRO A 112 17.23 23.25 12.51
C PRO A 112 17.04 24.69 13.01
N SER A 113 18.12 25.47 13.04
CA SER A 113 18.10 26.81 13.62
C SER A 113 17.02 27.64 12.95
N ASP A 114 16.48 28.66 13.63
CA ASP A 114 15.56 29.61 13.00
C ASP A 114 16.12 30.19 11.70
N GLN A 115 17.44 30.13 11.45
CA GLN A 115 18.04 30.50 10.16
C GLN A 115 17.85 29.44 9.06
N HIS A 116 17.91 28.13 9.36
CA HIS A 116 17.61 27.05 8.41
C HIS A 116 16.10 26.81 8.27
N LEU A 117 15.36 26.88 9.38
CA LEU A 117 13.92 27.05 9.33
C LEU A 117 13.60 28.31 8.54
N SER A 118 14.29 29.44 8.69
CA SER A 118 14.10 30.63 7.82
C SER A 118 14.58 30.45 6.39
N LYS A 119 15.38 29.46 5.99
CA LYS A 119 15.55 29.19 4.55
C LYS A 119 14.33 28.45 3.96
N ARG A 120 13.58 27.71 4.79
CA ARG A 120 12.26 27.13 4.46
C ARG A 120 11.06 28.02 4.86
N GLN A 121 11.21 28.94 5.81
CA GLN A 121 10.24 29.91 6.36
C GLN A 121 10.51 31.34 5.85
N ARG A 122 11.57 31.59 5.07
CA ARG A 122 11.68 32.68 4.07
C ARG A 122 10.82 32.37 2.83
N PHE A 123 9.77 31.57 2.99
CA PHE A 123 8.47 31.93 2.44
C PHE A 123 7.74 32.91 3.39
N SER A 124 8.49 33.85 3.98
CA SER A 124 7.98 35.00 4.72
C SER A 124 7.43 35.96 3.68
N SER A 125 6.10 36.09 3.68
CA SER A 125 5.26 36.43 2.52
C SER A 125 5.14 35.23 1.56
N PRO A 126 3.91 34.77 1.24
CA PRO A 126 3.73 33.97 0.04
C PRO A 126 4.18 34.89 -1.10
N GLN A 127 5.39 34.65 -1.60
CA GLN A 127 5.85 35.16 -2.87
C GLN A 127 5.80 34.00 -3.86
N VAL A 128 5.38 34.31 -5.07
CA VAL A 128 5.51 33.37 -6.18
C VAL A 128 6.98 33.06 -6.32
N SER A 129 7.39 31.80 -6.14
CA SER A 129 8.81 31.46 -6.33
C SER A 129 9.17 31.54 -7.81
N GLU A 130 10.43 31.87 -8.09
CA GLU A 130 11.01 31.87 -9.44
C GLU A 130 10.76 30.56 -10.20
N GLN A 131 10.68 29.43 -9.47
CA GLN A 131 10.35 28.13 -10.05
C GLN A 131 8.92 28.08 -10.63
N HIS A 132 7.93 28.72 -9.99
CA HIS A 132 6.56 28.76 -10.52
C HIS A 132 6.46 29.65 -11.76
N GLU A 133 7.15 30.80 -11.77
CA GLU A 133 7.21 31.67 -12.95
C GLU A 133 7.92 30.99 -14.11
N THR A 134 9.04 30.31 -13.85
CA THR A 134 9.77 29.53 -14.86
C THR A 134 8.90 28.42 -15.43
N PHE A 135 8.17 27.70 -14.57
CA PHE A 135 7.25 26.65 -15.01
C PHE A 135 6.12 27.20 -15.87
N TRP A 136 5.49 28.30 -15.45
CA TRP A 136 4.47 28.99 -16.25
C TRP A 136 5.02 29.47 -17.59
N LYS A 137 6.16 30.16 -17.59
CA LYS A 137 6.77 30.70 -18.81
C LYS A 137 7.07 29.58 -19.81
N SER A 138 7.69 28.50 -19.33
CA SER A 138 8.02 27.32 -20.14
C SER A 138 6.80 26.72 -20.83
N LEU A 139 5.70 26.48 -20.09
CA LEU A 139 4.51 25.83 -20.65
C LEU A 139 3.57 26.78 -21.38
N TRP A 140 3.35 27.98 -20.85
CA TRP A 140 2.35 28.93 -21.32
C TRP A 140 2.89 29.81 -22.45
N VAL A 141 4.05 30.42 -22.24
CA VAL A 141 4.67 31.38 -23.17
C VAL A 141 5.45 30.62 -24.24
N ASP A 142 6.43 29.82 -23.80
CA ASP A 142 7.38 29.13 -24.67
C ASP A 142 6.80 27.85 -25.29
N GLN A 143 5.66 27.35 -24.78
CA GLN A 143 4.94 26.18 -25.28
C GLN A 143 5.82 24.92 -25.35
N VAL A 144 6.76 24.78 -24.41
CA VAL A 144 7.62 23.61 -24.31
C VAL A 144 6.77 22.42 -23.87
N ASN A 145 6.69 21.37 -24.69
CA ASN A 145 6.00 20.14 -24.32
C ASN A 145 6.77 19.42 -23.20
N PRO A 146 6.23 19.31 -21.98
CA PRO A 146 6.90 18.67 -20.85
C PRO A 146 6.76 17.15 -20.87
N ILE A 147 5.96 16.60 -21.79
CA ILE A 147 5.70 15.16 -21.88
C ILE A 147 6.73 14.53 -22.81
N GLN A 148 7.51 13.61 -22.28
CA GLN A 148 8.49 12.85 -23.02
C GLN A 148 8.19 11.36 -22.93
N GLU A 149 8.41 10.64 -24.02
CA GLU A 149 8.45 9.18 -24.02
C GLU A 149 9.87 8.74 -23.69
N VAL A 150 10.03 7.89 -22.68
CA VAL A 150 11.32 7.40 -22.21
C VAL A 150 11.32 5.88 -22.15
N ASP A 151 12.48 5.29 -22.41
CA ASP A 151 12.66 3.85 -22.26
C ASP A 151 12.52 3.42 -20.80
N VAL A 152 11.87 2.28 -20.58
CA VAL A 152 11.71 1.63 -19.29
C VAL A 152 12.94 0.77 -19.01
N ARG A 153 13.71 1.16 -18.01
CA ARG A 153 14.89 0.45 -17.52
C ARG A 153 14.48 -0.72 -16.64
N ARG A 154 14.58 -1.94 -17.18
CA ARG A 154 14.31 -3.19 -16.46
C ARG A 154 15.48 -3.61 -15.59
N ASP A 155 15.19 -4.37 -14.54
CA ASP A 155 16.19 -5.01 -13.68
C ASP A 155 16.89 -6.14 -14.47
N PRO A 156 18.21 -6.37 -14.33
CA PRO A 156 18.86 -7.57 -14.83
C PRO A 156 18.11 -8.86 -14.45
N ASP A 157 17.60 -8.94 -13.21
CA ASP A 157 16.80 -10.05 -12.69
C ASP A 157 15.30 -9.75 -12.78
N ARG A 158 14.85 -9.29 -13.96
CA ARG A 158 13.47 -8.86 -14.19
C ARG A 158 12.43 -9.91 -13.84
N VAL A 159 11.27 -9.45 -13.36
CA VAL A 159 10.10 -10.31 -13.16
C VAL A 159 9.55 -10.72 -14.53
N THR A 160 9.66 -12.01 -14.87
CA THR A 160 9.35 -12.54 -16.22
C THR A 160 7.86 -12.66 -16.52
N ASP A 161 7.04 -12.76 -15.48
CA ASP A 161 5.60 -13.01 -15.60
C ASP A 161 4.78 -11.70 -15.73
N VAL A 162 5.44 -10.55 -15.90
CA VAL A 162 4.80 -9.23 -16.04
C VAL A 162 5.20 -8.59 -17.37
N ASP A 163 4.20 -8.38 -18.23
CA ASP A 163 4.34 -7.63 -19.46
C ASP A 163 4.42 -6.12 -19.17
N VAL A 164 5.65 -5.62 -19.04
CA VAL A 164 5.93 -4.21 -18.81
C VAL A 164 6.28 -3.57 -20.15
N PRO A 165 5.59 -2.49 -20.56
CA PRO A 165 5.92 -1.76 -21.77
C PRO A 165 7.39 -1.34 -21.84
N THR A 166 7.95 -1.31 -23.05
CA THR A 166 9.35 -0.90 -23.28
C THR A 166 9.56 0.60 -23.09
N THR A 167 8.50 1.39 -23.21
CA THR A 167 8.51 2.85 -23.01
C THR A 167 7.43 3.28 -22.04
N MET A 168 7.56 4.48 -21.49
CA MET A 168 6.52 5.14 -20.71
C MET A 168 6.53 6.65 -20.96
N LYS A 169 5.40 7.30 -20.71
CA LYS A 169 5.30 8.77 -20.75
C LYS A 169 5.68 9.35 -19.39
N VAL A 170 6.51 10.40 -19.40
CA VAL A 170 6.95 11.11 -18.20
C VAL A 170 6.74 12.61 -18.39
N LEU A 171 6.20 13.24 -17.35
CA LEU A 171 6.08 14.69 -17.23
C LEU A 171 7.33 15.26 -16.56
N TYR A 172 8.12 16.02 -17.31
CA TYR A 172 9.34 16.70 -16.84
C TYR A 172 9.13 18.21 -16.64
N GLY A 173 10.16 18.89 -16.12
CA GLY A 173 10.17 20.36 -16.00
C GLY A 173 9.20 20.90 -14.95
N LEU A 174 8.72 20.07 -14.04
CA LEU A 174 7.95 20.52 -12.88
C LEU A 174 8.87 21.28 -11.90
N PRO A 175 8.35 22.29 -11.18
CA PRO A 175 9.02 22.86 -10.02
C PRO A 175 9.51 21.75 -9.06
N GLU A 176 10.70 21.91 -8.48
CA GLU A 176 11.28 20.92 -7.58
C GLU A 176 10.38 20.64 -6.36
N ILE A 177 9.59 21.64 -5.95
CA ILE A 177 8.58 21.52 -4.89
C ILE A 177 7.45 20.54 -5.25
N PHE A 178 7.27 20.21 -6.53
CA PHE A 178 6.30 19.21 -7.00
C PHE A 178 6.95 17.85 -7.24
N SER A 179 8.06 17.80 -7.99
CA SER A 179 8.84 16.58 -8.24
C SER A 179 10.22 16.91 -8.81
N THR A 180 11.25 16.20 -8.37
CA THR A 180 12.64 16.34 -8.86
C THR A 180 12.98 15.43 -10.04
N PHE A 181 12.37 14.24 -10.13
CA PHE A 181 12.76 13.20 -11.10
C PHE A 181 11.75 12.98 -12.23
N GLY A 182 10.78 13.90 -12.37
CA GLY A 182 9.64 13.77 -13.28
C GLY A 182 8.49 12.95 -12.68
N VAL A 183 7.40 12.83 -13.42
CA VAL A 183 6.18 12.13 -12.99
C VAL A 183 5.72 11.18 -14.10
N MET A 184 5.62 9.89 -13.81
CA MET A 184 5.06 8.92 -14.76
C MET A 184 3.60 9.27 -15.06
N ILE A 185 3.25 9.39 -16.34
CA ILE A 185 1.88 9.60 -16.79
C ILE A 185 1.22 8.24 -16.95
N ARG A 186 0.28 7.94 -16.04
CA ARG A 186 -0.49 6.70 -16.04
C ARG A 186 -1.56 6.76 -17.12
N GLU A 187 -1.90 5.61 -17.71
CA GLU A 187 -3.06 5.49 -18.62
C GLU A 187 -4.35 5.97 -17.94
N GLY A 188 -4.49 5.69 -16.63
CA GLY A 188 -5.60 6.17 -15.82
C GLY A 188 -5.70 7.71 -15.71
N TYR A 189 -4.63 8.47 -15.98
CA TYR A 189 -4.68 9.93 -15.96
C TYR A 189 -5.39 10.51 -17.18
N ASP A 190 -5.18 9.94 -18.36
CA ASP A 190 -5.88 10.37 -19.58
C ASP A 190 -7.39 10.13 -19.43
N LYS A 191 -7.76 8.93 -18.96
CA LYS A 191 -9.15 8.57 -18.64
C LYS A 191 -9.76 9.53 -17.61
N ALA A 192 -9.04 9.82 -16.52
CA ALA A 192 -9.49 10.76 -15.50
C ALA A 192 -9.71 12.17 -16.09
N HIS A 193 -8.77 12.67 -16.88
CA HIS A 193 -8.85 13.98 -17.50
C HIS A 193 -10.06 14.09 -18.44
N SER A 194 -10.32 13.10 -19.29
CA SER A 194 -11.50 13.05 -20.15
C SER A 194 -12.80 13.13 -19.35
N ILE A 195 -12.92 12.34 -18.27
CA ILE A 195 -14.11 12.34 -17.40
C ILE A 195 -14.29 13.69 -16.69
N ILE A 196 -13.19 14.29 -16.22
CA ILE A 196 -13.21 15.63 -15.59
C ILE A 196 -13.73 16.69 -16.59
N GLN A 197 -13.30 16.63 -17.85
CA GLN A 197 -13.81 17.53 -18.90
C GLN A 197 -15.30 17.35 -19.17
N GLU A 198 -15.81 16.12 -19.13
CA GLU A 198 -17.25 15.86 -19.26
C GLU A 198 -18.04 16.43 -18.07
N TYR A 199 -17.54 16.26 -16.84
CA TYR A 199 -18.18 16.85 -15.67
C TYR A 199 -18.24 18.37 -15.73
N ARG A 200 -17.24 19.05 -16.30
CA ARG A 200 -17.32 20.51 -16.42
C ARG A 200 -18.59 21.01 -17.12
N LYS A 201 -19.09 20.27 -18.12
CA LYS A 201 -20.23 20.72 -18.97
C LYS A 201 -21.55 20.87 -18.21
N THR A 202 -21.69 20.23 -17.06
CA THR A 202 -23.00 20.08 -16.39
C THR A 202 -22.98 20.52 -14.93
N ARG A 203 -21.81 20.93 -14.41
CA ARG A 203 -21.47 20.55 -13.04
C ARG A 203 -20.30 21.42 -12.51
N ARG A 204 -20.32 21.81 -11.23
CA ARG A 204 -19.43 22.85 -10.65
C ARG A 204 -18.19 22.33 -9.91
N ALA A 205 -18.15 21.05 -9.54
CA ALA A 205 -17.02 20.49 -8.80
C ALA A 205 -16.92 18.97 -8.92
N VAL A 206 -15.72 18.40 -9.10
CA VAL A 206 -15.47 16.94 -9.07
C VAL A 206 -14.48 16.59 -7.97
N ILE A 207 -14.73 15.48 -7.27
CA ILE A 207 -13.85 14.99 -6.21
C ILE A 207 -13.17 13.71 -6.69
N ILE A 208 -11.85 13.75 -6.82
CA ILE A 208 -10.98 12.62 -7.15
C ILE A 208 -10.60 11.93 -5.83
N ILE A 209 -11.07 10.70 -5.67
CA ILE A 209 -10.82 9.86 -4.49
C ILE A 209 -10.04 8.62 -4.91
N GLY A 210 -9.30 8.05 -3.97
CA GLY A 210 -8.72 6.72 -4.11
C GLY A 210 -7.78 6.43 -2.97
N HIS A 211 -7.30 5.19 -2.90
CA HIS A 211 -6.37 4.75 -1.87
C HIS A 211 -5.15 5.70 -1.71
N PRO A 212 -4.65 5.97 -0.49
CA PRO A 212 -3.43 6.76 -0.31
C PRO A 212 -2.25 6.24 -1.13
N GLY A 213 -1.36 7.14 -1.58
CA GLY A 213 -0.15 6.74 -2.29
C GLY A 213 -0.30 6.32 -3.77
N ILE A 214 -1.50 6.35 -4.37
CA ILE A 214 -1.73 5.91 -5.77
C ILE A 214 -1.55 7.00 -6.84
N GLY A 215 -1.00 8.17 -6.50
CA GLY A 215 -0.68 9.22 -7.48
C GLY A 215 -1.81 10.19 -7.83
N LYS A 216 -2.73 10.50 -6.91
CA LYS A 216 -3.77 11.53 -7.12
C LYS A 216 -3.20 12.95 -7.22
N THR A 217 -2.24 13.30 -6.37
CA THR A 217 -1.51 14.58 -6.45
C THR A 217 -0.79 14.72 -7.80
N MET A 218 -0.20 13.62 -8.28
CA MET A 218 0.47 13.55 -9.58
C MET A 218 -0.50 13.75 -10.76
N LEU A 219 -1.74 13.26 -10.66
CA LEU A 219 -2.80 13.59 -11.62
C LEU A 219 -3.08 15.09 -11.67
N LEU A 220 -3.09 15.80 -10.53
CA LEU A 220 -3.29 17.25 -10.53
C LEU A 220 -2.13 17.99 -11.22
N TYR A 221 -0.88 17.56 -11.04
CA TYR A 221 0.26 18.12 -11.77
C TYR A 221 0.15 17.90 -13.28
N TYR A 222 -0.29 16.70 -13.69
CA TYR A 222 -0.57 16.39 -15.09
C TYR A 222 -1.64 17.31 -15.68
N VAL A 223 -2.79 17.46 -14.99
CA VAL A 223 -3.88 18.35 -15.43
C VAL A 223 -3.42 19.81 -15.47
N LEU A 224 -2.64 20.26 -14.48
CA LEU A 224 -2.07 21.61 -14.46
C LEU A 224 -1.22 21.84 -15.71
N ALA A 225 -0.27 20.95 -15.99
CA ALA A 225 0.62 21.07 -17.16
C ALA A 225 -0.16 21.13 -18.48
N LEU A 226 -1.15 20.24 -18.66
CA LEU A 226 -2.00 20.26 -19.85
C LEU A 226 -2.76 21.57 -20.01
N ARG A 227 -3.29 22.13 -18.93
CA ARG A 227 -4.02 23.40 -18.99
C ARG A 227 -3.12 24.58 -19.32
N LEU A 228 -1.92 24.63 -18.75
CA LEU A 228 -0.95 25.70 -19.05
C LEU A 228 -0.48 25.64 -20.51
N LEU A 229 -0.23 24.45 -21.05
CA LEU A 229 0.04 24.27 -22.49
C LEU A 229 -1.09 24.82 -23.35
N ASN A 230 -2.33 24.54 -22.98
CA ASN A 230 -3.51 25.05 -23.70
C ASN A 230 -3.84 26.53 -23.38
N ARG A 231 -2.98 27.24 -22.66
CA ARG A 231 -3.18 28.65 -22.22
C ARG A 231 -4.52 28.87 -21.52
N GLN A 232 -4.91 27.91 -20.67
CA GLN A 232 -6.16 27.96 -19.93
C GLN A 232 -5.92 28.37 -18.48
N PRO A 233 -6.60 29.42 -17.98
CA PRO A 233 -6.38 29.94 -16.64
C PRO A 233 -6.67 28.86 -15.59
N THR A 234 -5.78 28.72 -14.61
CA THR A 234 -5.83 27.63 -13.64
C THR A 234 -5.40 28.11 -12.27
N ILE A 235 -6.19 27.81 -11.25
CA ILE A 235 -5.83 28.00 -9.84
C ILE A 235 -5.29 26.68 -9.30
N PHE A 236 -4.20 26.71 -8.54
CA PHE A 236 -3.66 25.54 -7.87
C PHE A 236 -3.44 25.79 -6.36
N GLN A 237 -3.99 24.90 -5.53
CA GLN A 237 -3.80 24.91 -4.08
C GLN A 237 -3.20 23.57 -3.62
N TYR A 238 -1.99 23.63 -3.08
CA TYR A 238 -1.27 22.47 -2.52
C TYR A 238 -0.82 22.69 -1.07
N ARG A 239 -0.98 23.91 -0.54
CA ARG A 239 -0.81 24.31 0.86
C ARG A 239 -2.00 25.17 1.31
N PRO A 240 -2.31 25.24 2.64
CA PRO A 240 -3.50 25.93 3.14
C PRO A 240 -3.61 27.38 2.66
N ASP A 241 -2.51 28.13 2.74
CA ASP A 241 -2.49 29.58 2.49
C ASP A 241 -1.90 29.97 1.13
N VAL A 242 -1.79 29.01 0.19
CA VAL A 242 -1.16 29.23 -1.11
C VAL A 242 -2.13 28.86 -2.22
N LEU A 243 -2.70 29.88 -2.86
CA LEU A 243 -3.47 29.75 -4.10
C LEU A 243 -2.70 30.44 -5.22
N LEU A 244 -2.15 29.63 -6.12
CA LEU A 244 -1.46 30.13 -7.31
C LEU A 244 -2.47 30.27 -8.44
N LEU A 245 -2.65 31.47 -8.98
CA LEU A 245 -3.37 31.71 -10.22
C LEU A 245 -2.37 31.79 -11.37
N PHE A 246 -2.50 30.89 -12.33
CA PHE A 246 -1.80 30.90 -13.60
C PHE A 246 -2.73 31.45 -14.68
N ASP A 247 -2.37 32.56 -15.32
CA ASP A 247 -3.17 33.17 -16.38
C ASP A 247 -2.29 33.83 -17.46
N THR A 248 -2.87 34.73 -18.27
CA THR A 248 -2.14 35.45 -19.33
C THR A 248 -1.10 36.43 -18.80
N ASN A 249 -1.20 36.86 -17.54
CA ASN A 249 -0.32 37.85 -16.91
C ASN A 249 0.84 37.22 -16.14
N GLY A 250 0.87 35.90 -16.00
CA GLY A 250 1.91 35.21 -15.24
C GLY A 250 1.34 34.26 -14.20
N VAL A 251 2.09 34.13 -13.10
CA VAL A 251 1.64 33.45 -11.88
C VAL A 251 1.50 34.49 -10.79
N SER A 252 0.36 34.48 -10.10
CA SER A 252 0.08 35.38 -8.98
C SER A 252 -0.48 34.61 -7.80
N LEU A 253 -0.44 35.22 -6.62
CA LEU A 253 -1.03 34.66 -5.41
C LEU A 253 -2.40 35.27 -5.15
N LEU A 254 -3.38 34.41 -4.93
CA LEU A 254 -4.71 34.81 -4.50
C LEU A 254 -4.81 34.70 -2.98
N SER A 255 -5.56 35.63 -2.38
CA SER A 255 -5.92 35.52 -0.98
C SER A 255 -6.95 34.39 -0.80
N PRO A 256 -6.75 33.45 0.15
CA PRO A 256 -7.73 32.40 0.46
C PRO A 256 -9.12 32.95 0.84
N HIS A 257 -9.19 34.21 1.26
CA HIS A 257 -10.37 34.87 1.81
C HIS A 257 -10.96 35.96 0.92
N SER A 258 -10.27 36.40 -0.13
CA SER A 258 -10.80 37.43 -1.03
C SER A 258 -12.03 36.94 -1.78
N ASP A 259 -12.86 37.88 -2.21
CA ASP A 259 -13.93 37.57 -3.14
C ASP A 259 -13.35 36.98 -4.43
N PRO A 260 -14.04 36.02 -5.07
CA PRO A 260 -13.61 35.50 -6.36
C PRO A 260 -13.49 36.68 -7.33
N MET A 261 -12.29 36.97 -7.81
CA MET A 261 -12.12 37.99 -8.84
C MET A 261 -12.89 37.60 -10.10
N ALA A 262 -13.14 38.56 -10.99
CA ALA A 262 -13.75 38.37 -12.30
C ALA A 262 -12.88 37.53 -13.26
N ALA A 263 -12.51 36.31 -12.84
CA ALA A 263 -11.85 35.34 -13.67
C ALA A 263 -12.88 34.70 -14.61
N SER A 264 -12.40 34.29 -15.78
CA SER A 264 -13.21 33.64 -16.81
C SER A 264 -13.91 32.40 -16.24
N GLU A 265 -15.16 32.14 -16.70
CA GLU A 265 -15.92 30.91 -16.42
C GLU A 265 -15.15 29.63 -16.80
N ASP A 266 -14.11 29.77 -17.62
CA ASP A 266 -13.24 28.68 -18.06
C ASP A 266 -12.14 28.30 -17.06
N THR A 267 -12.03 29.01 -15.94
CA THR A 267 -10.97 28.80 -14.93
C THR A 267 -11.22 27.55 -14.09
N TRP A 268 -10.23 26.65 -14.04
CA TRP A 268 -10.27 25.47 -13.17
C TRP A 268 -9.51 25.75 -11.87
N ALA A 269 -10.02 25.25 -10.75
CA ALA A 269 -9.33 25.28 -9.47
C ALA A 269 -8.95 23.85 -9.07
N LEU A 270 -7.67 23.55 -9.07
CA LEU A 270 -7.08 22.26 -8.72
C LEU A 270 -6.64 22.31 -7.24
N VAL A 271 -7.19 21.43 -6.41
CA VAL A 271 -6.90 21.40 -4.97
C VAL A 271 -6.42 20.03 -4.55
N ASP A 272 -5.22 19.96 -3.98
CA ASP A 272 -4.68 18.75 -3.38
C ASP A 272 -4.99 18.71 -1.87
N CYS A 273 -6.09 18.07 -1.47
CA CYS A 273 -6.42 17.85 -0.06
C CYS A 273 -5.52 16.77 0.56
N ASN A 274 -4.28 17.15 0.84
CA ASN A 274 -3.22 16.33 1.43
C ASN A 274 -3.21 16.43 2.98
N GLU A 275 -2.07 16.17 3.61
CA GLU A 275 -1.94 16.25 5.09
C GLU A 275 -1.93 17.69 5.59
N SER A 276 -1.37 18.61 4.81
CA SER A 276 -1.35 20.03 5.14
C SER A 276 -2.67 20.71 4.77
N VAL A 277 -3.26 20.35 3.62
CA VAL A 277 -4.53 20.92 3.14
C VAL A 277 -5.68 19.98 3.50
N SER A 278 -6.37 20.26 4.60
CA SER A 278 -7.53 19.46 5.00
C SER A 278 -8.80 19.81 4.21
N THR A 279 -8.93 21.04 3.72
CA THR A 279 -10.09 21.54 2.96
C THR A 279 -9.64 22.57 1.93
N PRO A 280 -10.36 22.72 0.79
CA PRO A 280 -10.12 23.83 -0.12
C PRO A 280 -10.28 25.19 0.57
N ALA A 281 -9.55 26.18 0.06
CA ALA A 281 -9.64 27.55 0.55
C ALA A 281 -11.07 28.10 0.49
N PRO A 282 -11.48 28.94 1.48
CA PRO A 282 -12.85 29.47 1.54
C PRO A 282 -13.31 30.14 0.24
N THR A 283 -12.45 30.92 -0.43
CA THR A 283 -12.80 31.58 -1.71
C THR A 283 -13.22 30.59 -2.81
N LEU A 284 -12.65 29.38 -2.82
CA LEU A 284 -12.98 28.32 -3.79
C LEU A 284 -14.29 27.60 -3.46
N LEU A 285 -14.74 27.62 -2.19
CA LEU A 285 -15.94 26.93 -1.73
C LEU A 285 -17.20 27.77 -1.81
N ARG A 286 -17.09 29.09 -1.99
CA ARG A 286 -18.27 29.97 -2.09
C ARG A 286 -19.17 29.56 -3.26
N GLY A 287 -20.49 29.53 -3.02
CA GLY A 287 -21.49 29.14 -4.03
C GLY A 287 -21.52 30.06 -5.26
N SER A 288 -21.03 31.30 -5.11
CA SER A 288 -20.89 32.29 -6.18
C SER A 288 -19.57 32.21 -6.95
N SER A 289 -18.58 31.42 -6.52
CA SER A 289 -17.31 31.36 -7.27
C SER A 289 -17.54 30.75 -8.67
N PRO A 290 -16.98 31.34 -9.74
CA PRO A 290 -17.21 30.87 -11.10
C PRO A 290 -16.34 29.65 -11.46
N TYR A 291 -15.42 29.25 -10.58
CA TYR A 291 -14.40 28.25 -10.91
C TYR A 291 -14.98 26.83 -10.95
N PHE A 292 -14.51 26.01 -11.89
CA PHE A 292 -14.74 24.57 -11.86
C PHE A 292 -13.73 23.92 -10.89
N LEU A 293 -14.22 23.39 -9.78
CA LEU A 293 -13.38 22.91 -8.68
C LEU A 293 -13.05 21.41 -8.83
N ILE A 294 -11.76 21.05 -8.84
CA ILE A 294 -11.28 19.67 -8.87
C ILE A 294 -10.50 19.42 -7.58
N VAL A 295 -10.97 18.47 -6.77
CA VAL A 295 -10.35 18.16 -5.47
C VAL A 295 -9.80 16.75 -5.47
N SER A 296 -8.47 16.60 -5.33
CA SER A 296 -7.83 15.33 -4.98
C SER A 296 -7.92 15.14 -3.48
N SER A 297 -8.42 14.01 -3.00
CA SER A 297 -8.44 13.71 -1.57
C SER A 297 -8.22 12.23 -1.27
N SER A 298 -7.68 11.95 -0.08
CA SER A 298 -7.85 10.63 0.54
C SER A 298 -9.33 10.31 0.73
N PRO A 299 -9.71 9.04 0.92
CA PRO A 299 -11.10 8.63 1.07
C PRO A 299 -11.80 9.20 2.33
N ARG A 300 -11.05 9.79 3.27
CA ARG A 300 -11.58 10.40 4.49
C ARG A 300 -12.60 11.50 4.19
N SER A 301 -13.86 11.29 4.59
CA SER A 301 -14.97 12.22 4.31
C SER A 301 -14.74 13.63 4.83
N SER A 302 -14.06 13.77 5.97
CA SER A 302 -13.68 15.06 6.55
C SER A 302 -12.86 15.96 5.62
N ARG A 303 -12.18 15.40 4.61
CA ARG A 303 -11.38 16.17 3.65
C ARG A 303 -12.16 16.75 2.48
N TRP A 304 -13.39 16.31 2.26
CA TRP A 304 -14.20 16.74 1.12
C TRP A 304 -15.66 17.04 1.49
N SER A 305 -16.07 16.83 2.74
CA SER A 305 -17.41 17.18 3.23
C SER A 305 -17.73 18.67 3.09
N ALA A 306 -16.73 19.54 3.22
CA ALA A 306 -16.89 20.98 2.97
C ALA A 306 -17.26 21.26 1.50
N VAL A 307 -16.63 20.55 0.56
CA VAL A 307 -17.00 20.63 -0.86
C VAL A 307 -18.44 20.19 -1.04
N GLN A 308 -18.84 19.04 -0.47
CA GLN A 308 -20.23 18.59 -0.50
C GLN A 308 -21.24 19.61 0.01
N ARG A 309 -20.93 20.23 1.15
CA ARG A 309 -21.82 21.16 1.82
C ARG A 309 -21.98 22.47 1.06
N PHE A 310 -20.89 23.03 0.55
CA PHE A 310 -20.89 24.38 -0.02
C PHE A 310 -20.92 24.40 -1.55
N ARG A 311 -20.57 23.27 -2.19
CA ARG A 311 -20.54 23.07 -3.63
C ARG A 311 -20.97 21.65 -3.96
N ALA A 312 -22.27 21.41 -3.98
CA ALA A 312 -22.87 20.11 -4.33
C ALA A 312 -22.08 19.44 -5.48
N PRO A 313 -21.18 18.48 -5.16
CA PRO A 313 -20.23 18.00 -6.12
C PRO A 313 -21.01 17.21 -7.13
N SER A 314 -20.46 17.29 -8.31
CA SER A 314 -20.97 16.72 -9.52
C SER A 314 -20.94 15.21 -9.38
N GLY A 315 -19.80 14.67 -8.98
CA GLY A 315 -19.66 13.27 -8.63
C GLY A 315 -18.31 13.02 -8.02
N PHE A 316 -18.11 11.75 -7.68
CA PHE A 316 -16.81 11.22 -7.31
C PHE A 316 -16.16 10.61 -8.54
N PHE A 317 -14.84 10.67 -8.61
CA PHE A 317 -14.03 9.89 -9.52
C PHE A 317 -13.06 9.06 -8.69
N PHE A 318 -13.27 7.75 -8.65
CA PHE A 318 -12.42 6.80 -7.96
C PHE A 318 -11.27 6.40 -8.87
N MET A 319 -10.07 6.81 -8.50
CA MET A 319 -8.86 6.54 -9.24
C MET A 319 -8.39 5.09 -9.03
N GLU A 320 -8.01 4.43 -10.12
CA GLU A 320 -7.46 3.07 -10.09
C GLU A 320 -6.12 3.04 -9.33
N PRO A 321 -5.91 2.05 -8.43
CA PRO A 321 -4.62 1.81 -7.80
C PRO A 321 -3.53 1.50 -8.82
N PHE A 322 -2.25 1.54 -8.41
CA PHE A 322 -1.17 1.10 -9.29
C PHE A 322 -1.26 -0.39 -9.59
N THR A 323 -0.97 -0.77 -10.82
CA THR A 323 -0.67 -2.15 -11.20
C THR A 323 0.79 -2.48 -10.94
N LEU A 324 1.14 -3.77 -10.86
CA LEU A 324 2.55 -4.18 -10.73
C LEU A 324 3.41 -3.67 -11.91
N LYS A 325 2.87 -3.70 -13.14
CA LYS A 325 3.56 -3.15 -14.32
C LYS A 325 3.88 -1.66 -14.15
N GLU A 326 2.94 -0.86 -13.65
CA GLU A 326 3.12 0.57 -13.41
C GLU A 326 4.14 0.84 -12.31
N LEU A 327 4.19 0.04 -11.25
CA LEU A 327 5.22 0.16 -10.21
C LEU A 327 6.62 -0.15 -10.77
N ILE A 328 6.75 -1.16 -11.63
CA ILE A 328 8.02 -1.48 -12.28
C ILE A 328 8.45 -0.33 -13.22
N GLN A 329 7.53 0.28 -13.97
CA GLN A 329 7.82 1.45 -14.82
C GLN A 329 8.29 2.66 -14.00
N ALA A 330 7.55 3.00 -12.93
CA ALA A 330 7.82 4.17 -12.10
C ALA A 330 9.12 4.07 -11.28
N ARG A 331 9.70 2.87 -11.18
CA ARG A 331 10.92 2.57 -10.43
C ARG A 331 12.10 3.46 -10.80
N GLN A 332 12.30 3.75 -12.09
CA GLN A 332 13.43 4.56 -12.56
C GLN A 332 13.30 6.06 -12.25
N LEU A 333 12.12 6.49 -11.80
CA LEU A 333 11.85 7.87 -11.38
C LEU A 333 11.98 8.04 -9.86
N GLN A 334 12.38 6.98 -9.15
CA GLN A 334 12.62 7.04 -7.71
C GLN A 334 14.05 7.46 -7.43
N MET A 335 14.26 8.15 -6.30
CA MET A 335 15.59 8.54 -5.82
C MET A 335 16.50 7.33 -5.61
N PHE A 336 15.93 6.20 -5.15
CA PHE A 336 16.64 4.94 -5.00
C PHE A 336 16.03 3.90 -5.94
N LEU A 337 16.86 3.32 -6.81
CA LEU A 337 16.44 2.27 -7.69
C LEU A 337 16.20 0.98 -6.88
N ARG A 338 14.94 0.54 -6.82
CA ARG A 338 14.55 -0.71 -6.15
C ARG A 338 14.68 -1.90 -7.10
N LYS A 339 14.78 -3.12 -6.57
CA LYS A 339 14.75 -4.36 -7.38
C LYS A 339 13.31 -4.68 -7.79
N GLU A 340 13.12 -5.26 -8.97
CA GLU A 340 11.77 -5.67 -9.41
C GLU A 340 11.18 -6.77 -8.53
N SER A 341 12.01 -7.69 -8.02
CA SER A 341 11.61 -8.73 -7.07
C SER A 341 11.05 -8.17 -5.77
N ASP A 342 11.67 -7.11 -5.25
CA ASP A 342 11.25 -6.47 -3.99
C ASP A 342 9.92 -5.75 -4.18
N ILE A 343 9.75 -5.07 -5.32
CA ILE A 343 8.49 -4.44 -5.71
C ILE A 343 7.37 -5.48 -5.84
N GLN A 344 7.63 -6.61 -6.51
CA GLN A 344 6.66 -7.69 -6.65
C GLN A 344 6.26 -8.27 -5.29
N ASN A 345 7.25 -8.61 -4.45
CA ASN A 345 7.02 -9.16 -3.11
C ASN A 345 6.19 -8.20 -2.24
N PHE A 346 6.51 -6.90 -2.26
CA PHE A 346 5.71 -5.89 -1.56
C PHE A 346 4.29 -5.80 -2.12
N PHE A 347 4.14 -5.78 -3.45
CA PHE A 347 2.83 -5.68 -4.11
C PHE A 347 1.93 -6.86 -3.78
N GLU A 348 2.46 -8.08 -3.81
CA GLU A 348 1.71 -9.32 -3.50
C GLU A 348 1.30 -9.38 -2.02
N LYS A 349 2.16 -8.91 -1.10
CA LYS A 349 1.89 -8.93 0.33
C LYS A 349 1.05 -7.74 0.83
N TYR A 350 1.26 -6.55 0.31
CA TYR A 350 0.72 -5.31 0.87
C TYR A 350 0.04 -4.39 -0.16
N GLY A 351 -0.02 -4.81 -1.41
CA GLY A 351 -0.85 -4.20 -2.41
C GLY A 351 -0.26 -2.98 -3.13
N PRO A 352 -1.13 -2.16 -3.75
CA PRO A 352 -0.76 -1.28 -4.86
C PRO A 352 -0.41 0.18 -4.47
N SER A 353 -0.01 0.45 -3.23
CA SER A 353 0.39 1.81 -2.84
C SER A 353 1.81 2.09 -3.34
N ALA A 354 1.96 2.92 -4.37
CA ALA A 354 3.29 3.27 -4.91
C ALA A 354 4.17 3.97 -3.86
N ARG A 355 3.58 4.87 -3.07
CA ARG A 355 4.26 5.55 -1.96
C ARG A 355 4.86 4.55 -0.98
N ASP A 356 4.06 3.60 -0.53
CA ASP A 356 4.53 2.63 0.48
C ASP A 356 5.48 1.60 -0.12
N CYS A 357 5.21 1.16 -1.35
CA CYS A 357 6.08 0.23 -2.06
C CYS A 357 7.50 0.79 -2.19
N PHE A 358 7.68 2.01 -2.70
CA PHE A 358 9.04 2.55 -2.87
C PHE A 358 9.71 2.97 -1.55
N ALA A 359 8.93 3.26 -0.52
CA ALA A 359 9.43 3.53 0.82
C ALA A 359 9.94 2.25 1.51
N PHE A 360 9.26 1.12 1.35
CA PHE A 360 9.46 -0.05 2.21
C PHE A 360 9.73 -1.38 1.50
N CYS A 361 9.77 -1.47 0.16
CA CYS A 361 9.98 -2.77 -0.49
C CYS A 361 11.34 -3.41 -0.16
N SER A 362 12.36 -2.61 0.16
CA SER A 362 13.66 -3.10 0.65
C SER A 362 13.68 -3.43 2.15
N ASP A 363 12.67 -3.00 2.92
CA ASP A 363 12.51 -3.29 4.35
C ASP A 363 11.06 -3.69 4.64
N ILE A 364 10.70 -4.85 4.08
CA ILE A 364 9.34 -5.36 4.11
C ILE A 364 8.89 -5.75 5.52
N GLU A 365 9.83 -6.05 6.42
CA GLU A 365 9.58 -6.43 7.81
C GLU A 365 9.22 -5.23 8.68
N HIS A 366 9.84 -4.07 8.43
CA HIS A 366 9.39 -2.83 9.07
C HIS A 366 7.94 -2.51 8.68
N TYR A 367 7.61 -2.60 7.39
CA TYR A 367 6.23 -2.38 6.95
C TYR A 367 5.26 -3.42 7.49
N HIS A 368 5.67 -4.69 7.56
CA HIS A 368 4.91 -5.75 8.21
C HIS A 368 4.49 -5.34 9.63
N SER A 369 5.46 -4.86 10.42
CA SER A 369 5.21 -4.39 11.78
C SER A 369 4.18 -3.25 11.83
N LEU A 370 4.24 -2.29 10.89
CA LEU A 370 3.25 -1.21 10.78
C LEU A 370 1.84 -1.75 10.47
N VAL A 371 1.73 -2.74 9.58
CA VAL A 371 0.45 -3.39 9.26
C VAL A 371 -0.08 -4.14 10.47
N CYS A 372 0.76 -4.91 11.19
CA CYS A 372 0.37 -5.62 12.41
C CYS A 372 -0.13 -4.66 13.50
N THR A 373 0.57 -3.54 13.73
CA THR A 373 0.09 -2.49 14.65
C THR A 373 -1.27 -1.95 14.21
N LYS A 374 -1.46 -1.68 12.92
CA LYS A 374 -2.75 -1.19 12.40
C LYS A 374 -3.87 -2.21 12.53
N VAL A 375 -3.59 -3.49 12.29
CA VAL A 375 -4.53 -4.59 12.50
C VAL A 375 -4.93 -4.67 13.98
N ALA A 376 -3.97 -4.57 14.90
CA ALA A 376 -4.22 -4.65 16.35
C ALA A 376 -5.00 -3.42 16.90
N GLU A 377 -4.76 -2.22 16.36
CA GLU A 377 -5.46 -0.98 16.77
C GLU A 377 -6.89 -0.87 16.22
N MET A 378 -7.25 -1.70 15.24
CA MET A 378 -8.49 -1.56 14.49
C MET A 378 -9.67 -2.24 15.20
N SER A 379 -10.82 -1.57 15.21
CA SER A 379 -12.08 -2.18 15.64
C SER A 379 -12.72 -2.96 14.50
N TRP A 380 -13.16 -4.18 14.79
CA TRP A 380 -13.88 -5.04 13.84
C TRP A 380 -15.18 -4.41 13.34
N ASP A 381 -15.93 -3.71 14.19
CA ASP A 381 -17.14 -2.97 13.78
C ASP A 381 -16.82 -1.92 12.72
N LYS A 382 -15.69 -1.21 12.86
CA LYS A 382 -15.23 -0.24 11.86
C LYS A 382 -14.84 -0.94 10.55
N LEU A 383 -14.16 -2.09 10.62
CA LEU A 383 -13.81 -2.88 9.43
C LEU A 383 -15.04 -3.39 8.70
N ILE A 384 -15.99 -3.99 9.42
CA ILE A 384 -17.25 -4.48 8.87
C ILE A 384 -18.02 -3.31 8.25
N THR A 385 -18.12 -2.18 8.96
CA THR A 385 -18.78 -0.97 8.45
C THR A 385 -18.11 -0.45 7.17
N ALA A 386 -16.78 -0.42 7.13
CA ALA A 386 -16.02 -0.01 5.95
C ALA A 386 -16.27 -0.90 4.72
N LEU A 387 -16.25 -2.21 4.92
CA LEU A 387 -16.43 -3.19 3.83
C LEU A 387 -17.89 -3.27 3.37
N THR A 388 -18.85 -2.92 4.23
CA THR A 388 -20.27 -2.99 3.91
C THR A 388 -20.84 -1.68 3.39
N TRP A 389 -20.55 -0.55 4.03
CA TRP A 389 -21.16 0.74 3.71
C TRP A 389 -20.23 1.67 2.91
N GLY A 390 -18.95 1.32 2.79
CA GLY A 390 -17.98 2.04 1.99
C GLY A 390 -17.18 3.11 2.75
N ILE A 391 -16.98 4.25 2.11
CA ILE A 391 -15.82 5.17 2.24
C ILE A 391 -15.78 6.06 3.50
N GLU A 392 -16.54 5.79 4.55
CA GLU A 392 -16.42 6.59 5.79
C GLU A 392 -15.10 6.38 6.57
N THR A 393 -14.06 5.88 5.92
CA THR A 393 -12.98 5.20 6.61
C THR A 393 -11.93 6.14 7.20
N LEU A 394 -11.85 6.00 8.52
CA LEU A 394 -10.76 6.35 9.42
C LEU A 394 -9.45 5.65 8.97
N ASN A 395 -8.37 5.84 9.74
CA ASN A 395 -6.97 5.45 9.50
C ASN A 395 -6.71 3.94 9.22
N MET A 396 -7.29 3.39 8.14
CA MET A 396 -7.32 1.96 7.77
C MET A 396 -6.65 1.69 6.41
N ASP A 397 -5.92 2.66 5.86
CA ASP A 397 -5.26 2.58 4.55
C ASP A 397 -4.16 1.51 4.47
N LYS A 398 -3.85 0.83 5.57
CA LYS A 398 -2.94 -0.33 5.62
C LYS A 398 -3.66 -1.67 5.61
N VAL A 399 -4.98 -1.68 5.78
CA VAL A 399 -5.79 -2.90 5.91
C VAL A 399 -6.78 -3.04 4.75
N ILE A 400 -7.37 -1.93 4.29
CA ILE A 400 -8.34 -1.91 3.20
C ILE A 400 -7.83 -1.17 1.97
N LEU A 401 -8.20 -1.69 0.79
CA LEU A 401 -8.02 -1.05 -0.50
C LEU A 401 -9.33 -0.45 -0.97
N ILE A 402 -9.23 0.76 -1.53
CA ILE A 402 -10.34 1.49 -2.13
C ILE A 402 -10.03 1.67 -3.60
N GLU A 403 -10.90 1.14 -4.44
CA GLU A 403 -10.75 1.11 -5.90
C GLU A 403 -12.10 1.37 -6.58
N PRO A 404 -12.11 1.85 -7.83
CA PRO A 404 -13.36 2.02 -8.58
C PRO A 404 -14.07 0.67 -8.77
N ARG A 405 -15.40 0.72 -8.82
CA ARG A 405 -16.19 -0.44 -9.24
C ARG A 405 -15.89 -0.70 -10.74
N PRO A 406 -15.68 -1.96 -11.16
CA PRO A 406 -15.45 -2.27 -12.57
C PRO A 406 -16.56 -1.70 -13.46
N GLY A 407 -16.18 -0.92 -14.47
CA GLY A 407 -17.12 -0.25 -15.39
C GLY A 407 -17.77 1.04 -14.87
N ASP A 408 -17.59 1.41 -13.61
CA ASP A 408 -18.18 2.63 -13.03
C ASP A 408 -17.20 3.30 -12.05
N ALA A 409 -16.39 4.22 -12.58
CA ALA A 409 -15.44 5.00 -11.77
C ALA A 409 -16.10 6.03 -10.85
N SER A 410 -17.43 6.22 -10.92
CA SER A 410 -18.16 7.10 -10.00
C SER A 410 -18.54 6.42 -8.69
N LYS A 411 -18.39 5.09 -8.63
CA LYS A 411 -18.62 4.27 -7.44
C LYS A 411 -17.34 3.57 -7.03
N SER A 412 -17.21 3.35 -5.73
CA SER A 412 -16.10 2.61 -5.17
C SER A 412 -16.52 1.19 -4.81
N ARG A 413 -15.52 0.35 -4.63
CA ARG A 413 -15.60 -0.86 -3.81
C ARG A 413 -14.46 -0.83 -2.80
N VAL A 414 -14.71 -1.40 -1.63
CA VAL A 414 -13.74 -1.53 -0.55
C VAL A 414 -13.47 -3.01 -0.34
N ARG A 415 -12.20 -3.37 -0.19
CA ARG A 415 -11.77 -4.76 0.08
C ARG A 415 -10.57 -4.81 1.00
N ILE A 416 -10.30 -5.97 1.59
CA ILE A 416 -9.02 -6.20 2.27
C ILE A 416 -7.91 -6.19 1.21
N ILE A 417 -6.78 -5.55 1.51
CA ILE A 417 -5.77 -5.22 0.47
C ILE A 417 -5.22 -6.47 -0.22
N THR A 418 -4.82 -7.47 0.57
CA THR A 418 -4.24 -8.73 0.09
C THR A 418 -4.67 -9.91 0.97
N LYS A 419 -4.43 -11.15 0.47
CA LYS A 419 -4.56 -12.37 1.27
C LYS A 419 -3.66 -12.35 2.51
N ALA A 420 -2.45 -11.78 2.41
CA ALA A 420 -1.52 -11.69 3.54
C ALA A 420 -2.04 -10.79 4.66
N VAL A 421 -2.64 -9.64 4.33
CA VAL A 421 -3.31 -8.79 5.32
C VAL A 421 -4.51 -9.49 5.93
N ASN A 422 -5.26 -10.27 5.13
CA ASN A 422 -6.36 -11.07 5.65
C ASN A 422 -5.90 -12.15 6.64
N GLN A 423 -4.78 -12.81 6.36
CA GLN A 423 -4.16 -13.76 7.27
C GLN A 423 -3.81 -13.10 8.61
N LEU A 424 -3.30 -11.87 8.61
CA LEU A 424 -3.01 -11.12 9.85
C LEU A 424 -4.27 -10.77 10.64
N LEU A 425 -5.35 -10.40 9.95
CA LEU A 425 -6.65 -10.18 10.58
C LEU A 425 -7.17 -11.46 11.24
N TRP A 426 -7.06 -12.59 10.57
CA TRP A 426 -7.42 -13.90 11.12
C TRP A 426 -6.54 -14.27 12.33
N GLU A 427 -5.23 -14.10 12.25
CA GLU A 427 -4.32 -14.40 13.35
C GLU A 427 -4.64 -13.57 14.60
N GLN A 428 -4.90 -12.27 14.40
CA GLN A 428 -5.34 -11.38 15.47
C GLN A 428 -6.66 -11.83 16.09
N ASP A 429 -7.66 -12.20 15.26
CA ASP A 429 -8.96 -12.66 15.76
C ASP A 429 -8.93 -14.07 16.36
N SER A 430 -7.96 -14.89 15.96
CA SER A 430 -7.84 -16.25 16.45
C SER A 430 -7.52 -16.30 17.95
N ILE A 431 -6.96 -15.21 18.49
CA ILE A 431 -6.79 -14.97 19.93
C ILE A 431 -8.16 -14.81 20.62
N GLU A 432 -9.13 -14.21 19.92
CA GLU A 432 -10.52 -13.99 20.35
C GLU A 432 -11.48 -15.10 19.89
N ARG A 433 -10.96 -16.31 19.64
CA ARG A 433 -11.72 -17.49 19.16
C ARG A 433 -12.41 -17.31 17.79
N GLY A 434 -11.95 -16.37 16.95
CA GLY A 434 -12.46 -16.27 15.58
C GLY A 434 -13.87 -15.65 15.44
N GLN A 435 -14.42 -15.07 16.52
CA GLN A 435 -15.81 -14.58 16.52
C GLN A 435 -16.01 -13.40 15.56
N ASN A 436 -15.09 -12.43 15.54
CA ASN A 436 -15.26 -11.25 14.71
C ASN A 436 -15.05 -11.58 13.23
N HIS A 437 -14.12 -12.46 12.93
CA HIS A 437 -13.84 -12.95 11.59
C HIS A 437 -15.02 -13.77 11.06
N ARG A 438 -15.66 -14.58 11.90
CA ARG A 438 -16.93 -15.27 11.57
C ARG A 438 -18.06 -14.27 11.28
N GLN A 439 -18.21 -13.24 12.12
CA GLN A 439 -19.20 -12.18 11.89
C GLN A 439 -18.93 -11.41 10.59
N LEU A 440 -17.66 -11.11 10.30
CA LEU A 440 -17.26 -10.47 9.05
C LEU A 440 -17.64 -11.32 7.84
N LEU A 441 -17.31 -12.63 7.87
CA LEU A 441 -17.68 -13.56 6.81
C LEU A 441 -19.20 -13.57 6.57
N ARG A 442 -20.02 -13.71 7.64
CA ARG A 442 -21.49 -13.67 7.55
C ARG A 442 -21.98 -12.38 6.90
N THR A 443 -21.43 -11.25 7.35
CA THR A 443 -21.89 -9.94 6.87
C THR A 443 -21.59 -9.75 5.39
N LEU A 444 -20.42 -10.20 4.92
CA LEU A 444 -20.03 -10.08 3.50
C LEU A 444 -20.71 -11.12 2.60
N ARG A 445 -21.13 -12.28 3.13
CA ARG A 445 -21.93 -13.24 2.35
C ARG A 445 -23.30 -12.68 1.93
N LEU A 446 -23.88 -11.80 2.76
CA LEU A 446 -25.17 -11.18 2.49
C LEU A 446 -25.13 -10.13 1.36
N LYS A 447 -23.93 -9.70 0.93
CA LYS A 447 -23.75 -8.67 -0.11
C LYS A 447 -23.12 -9.27 -1.36
N SER A 448 -23.83 -9.14 -2.48
CA SER A 448 -23.42 -9.77 -3.75
C SER A 448 -22.11 -9.21 -4.31
N ASP A 449 -21.82 -7.93 -4.06
CA ASP A 449 -20.59 -7.26 -4.49
C ASP A 449 -19.36 -7.60 -3.64
N THR A 450 -19.57 -8.23 -2.48
CA THR A 450 -18.49 -8.68 -1.59
C THR A 450 -18.27 -10.18 -1.59
N LYS A 451 -19.09 -10.96 -2.32
CA LYS A 451 -18.91 -12.42 -2.47
C LYS A 451 -17.50 -12.84 -2.90
N PRO A 452 -16.83 -12.16 -3.86
CA PRO A 452 -15.46 -12.51 -4.22
C PRO A 452 -14.43 -12.33 -3.08
N PHE A 453 -14.80 -11.75 -1.94
CA PHE A 453 -13.92 -11.63 -0.78
C PHE A 453 -14.16 -12.71 0.27
N THR A 454 -15.28 -13.43 0.21
CA THR A 454 -15.61 -14.43 1.24
C THR A 454 -14.68 -15.62 1.21
N GLY A 455 -14.12 -15.98 0.04
CA GLY A 455 -13.12 -17.05 -0.08
C GLY A 455 -11.79 -16.67 0.53
N THR A 456 -11.36 -15.42 0.31
CA THR A 456 -10.15 -14.88 0.97
C THR A 456 -10.27 -14.96 2.49
N LEU A 457 -11.45 -14.68 3.06
CA LEU A 457 -11.73 -14.84 4.49
C LEU A 457 -11.79 -16.32 4.91
N PHE A 458 -12.44 -17.15 4.12
CA PHE A 458 -12.59 -18.58 4.40
C PHE A 458 -11.26 -19.37 4.36
N GLU A 459 -10.27 -18.91 3.61
CA GLU A 459 -9.02 -19.60 3.37
C GLU A 459 -8.16 -19.82 4.64
N PRO A 460 -7.86 -18.79 5.48
CA PRO A 460 -7.11 -18.98 6.73
C PRO A 460 -7.66 -20.02 7.72
N PRO A 461 -8.96 -20.03 8.10
CA PRO A 461 -9.49 -21.05 9.01
C PRO A 461 -9.42 -22.45 8.39
N PHE A 462 -9.65 -22.59 7.08
CA PHE A 462 -9.49 -23.87 6.39
C PHE A 462 -8.04 -24.40 6.50
N HIS A 463 -7.04 -23.56 6.23
CA HIS A 463 -5.64 -23.95 6.38
C HIS A 463 -5.30 -24.37 7.81
N LYS A 464 -5.82 -23.65 8.81
CA LYS A 464 -5.64 -23.99 10.24
C LYS A 464 -6.20 -25.38 10.56
N LEU A 465 -7.37 -25.73 10.03
CA LEU A 465 -7.97 -27.06 10.18
C LEU A 465 -7.12 -28.15 9.55
N CYS A 466 -6.62 -27.95 8.32
CA CYS A 466 -5.75 -28.92 7.67
C CYS A 466 -4.48 -29.19 8.49
N VAL A 467 -3.89 -28.15 9.09
CA VAL A 467 -2.69 -28.28 9.95
C VAL A 467 -3.01 -28.97 11.28
N LYS A 468 -4.13 -28.62 11.92
CA LYS A 468 -4.59 -29.25 13.17
C LYS A 468 -4.90 -30.74 12.99
N GLY A 469 -5.34 -31.11 11.79
CA GLY A 469 -5.88 -32.43 11.47
C GLY A 469 -7.40 -32.42 11.58
N ALA A 470 -8.06 -33.00 10.58
CA ALA A 470 -9.51 -33.06 10.46
C ALA A 470 -9.90 -34.24 9.54
N THR A 471 -11.15 -34.69 9.66
CA THR A 471 -11.76 -35.60 8.68
C THR A 471 -12.67 -34.78 7.79
N PHE A 472 -12.42 -34.83 6.49
CA PHE A 472 -13.21 -34.12 5.49
C PHE A 472 -14.02 -35.11 4.66
N THR A 473 -15.31 -34.87 4.49
CA THR A 473 -16.14 -35.62 3.53
C THR A 473 -16.00 -34.98 2.15
N LEU A 474 -15.33 -35.66 1.24
CA LEU A 474 -15.16 -35.21 -0.14
C LEU A 474 -16.27 -35.79 -1.02
N TYR A 475 -16.77 -34.98 -1.94
CA TYR A 475 -17.78 -35.41 -2.92
C TYR A 475 -17.19 -35.32 -4.33
N PRO A 476 -17.27 -36.39 -5.15
CA PRO A 476 -16.90 -36.31 -6.56
C PRO A 476 -17.70 -35.22 -7.27
N MET A 477 -17.03 -34.41 -8.10
CA MET A 477 -17.74 -33.41 -8.91
C MET A 477 -18.43 -34.05 -10.11
N THR A 478 -19.62 -33.54 -10.46
CA THR A 478 -20.38 -34.02 -11.62
C THR A 478 -19.83 -33.41 -12.91
N TYR A 479 -19.58 -34.25 -13.90
CA TYR A 479 -19.23 -33.83 -15.25
C TYR A 479 -20.49 -33.43 -16.04
N ARG A 480 -20.56 -32.19 -16.57
CA ARG A 480 -21.80 -31.66 -17.19
C ARG A 480 -21.76 -31.38 -18.69
N SER A 481 -20.61 -31.30 -19.34
CA SER A 481 -20.55 -31.24 -20.81
C SER A 481 -19.13 -31.31 -21.32
N ASP A 482 -19.00 -31.74 -22.57
CA ASP A 482 -17.76 -31.76 -23.33
C ASP A 482 -17.63 -30.47 -24.15
N GLY A 483 -17.39 -29.34 -23.48
CA GLY A 483 -17.01 -28.11 -24.20
C GLY A 483 -15.84 -28.42 -25.14
N LYS A 484 -15.73 -27.77 -26.31
CA LYS A 484 -14.73 -28.16 -27.33
C LYS A 484 -13.29 -28.30 -26.80
N VAL A 485 -12.93 -27.51 -25.78
CA VAL A 485 -11.56 -27.41 -25.24
C VAL A 485 -11.48 -27.78 -23.75
N SER A 486 -12.60 -27.87 -23.04
CA SER A 486 -12.62 -28.07 -21.59
C SER A 486 -13.76 -28.96 -21.14
N HIS A 487 -13.47 -29.80 -20.15
CA HIS A 487 -14.46 -30.48 -19.34
C HIS A 487 -15.02 -29.51 -18.28
N ILE A 488 -16.32 -29.57 -18.03
CA ILE A 488 -16.98 -28.73 -17.02
C ILE A 488 -17.43 -29.61 -15.86
N PHE A 489 -16.88 -29.33 -14.68
CA PHE A 489 -17.24 -29.99 -13.42
C PHE A 489 -18.09 -29.06 -12.56
N VAL A 490 -19.09 -29.60 -11.85
CA VAL A 490 -19.95 -28.85 -10.92
C VAL A 490 -20.15 -29.62 -9.61
N ASN A 491 -20.45 -28.90 -8.53
CA ASN A 491 -20.68 -29.47 -7.19
C ASN A 491 -22.19 -29.59 -6.84
N ASP A 492 -22.96 -30.21 -7.72
CA ASP A 492 -24.43 -30.27 -7.62
C ASP A 492 -24.97 -31.57 -6.99
N LEU A 493 -24.15 -32.61 -6.85
CA LEU A 493 -24.56 -33.92 -6.35
C LEU A 493 -23.70 -34.34 -5.15
N ARG A 494 -24.36 -34.58 -4.01
CA ARG A 494 -23.76 -35.17 -2.80
C ARG A 494 -23.82 -36.71 -2.87
N ALA A 495 -23.23 -37.30 -3.91
CA ALA A 495 -23.25 -38.75 -4.14
C ALA A 495 -21.85 -39.38 -3.96
N ASN A 496 -21.79 -40.60 -3.42
CA ASN A 496 -20.54 -41.36 -3.23
C ASN A 496 -19.45 -40.60 -2.46
N PRO A 497 -19.73 -40.11 -1.24
CA PRO A 497 -18.74 -39.41 -0.45
C PRO A 497 -17.53 -40.28 -0.13
N GLU A 498 -16.35 -39.66 -0.04
CA GLU A 498 -15.10 -40.27 0.40
C GLU A 498 -14.50 -39.46 1.55
N ASP A 499 -14.15 -40.13 2.65
CA ASP A 499 -13.53 -39.47 3.79
C ASP A 499 -12.02 -39.29 3.55
N LEU A 500 -11.55 -38.05 3.64
CA LEU A 500 -10.14 -37.69 3.71
C LEU A 500 -9.78 -37.40 5.17
N VAL A 501 -9.07 -38.34 5.80
CA VAL A 501 -8.58 -38.17 7.17
C VAL A 501 -7.19 -37.55 7.15
N LEU A 502 -7.08 -36.30 7.61
CA LEU A 502 -5.80 -35.66 7.87
C LEU A 502 -5.49 -35.76 9.36
N LEU A 503 -4.41 -36.47 9.69
CA LEU A 503 -3.81 -36.34 11.04
C LEU A 503 -3.23 -34.94 11.22
N ARG A 504 -2.75 -34.61 12.41
CA ARG A 504 -2.00 -33.37 12.63
C ARG A 504 -0.81 -33.28 11.66
N GLN A 505 -0.71 -32.17 10.94
CA GLN A 505 0.29 -31.98 9.90
C GLN A 505 1.39 -31.01 10.36
N THR A 506 2.59 -31.19 9.83
CA THR A 506 3.67 -30.20 9.87
C THR A 506 3.42 -29.17 8.76
N HIS A 507 3.27 -27.90 9.11
CA HIS A 507 3.05 -26.84 8.14
C HIS A 507 4.36 -26.49 7.42
N VAL A 508 4.38 -26.62 6.09
CA VAL A 508 5.50 -26.30 5.22
C VAL A 508 5.11 -25.17 4.28
N VAL A 509 5.66 -23.98 4.51
CA VAL A 509 5.52 -22.85 3.60
C VAL A 509 6.63 -22.89 2.55
N PHE A 510 6.26 -22.86 1.27
CA PHE A 510 7.22 -22.95 0.16
C PHE A 510 7.09 -21.81 -0.84
N CYS A 511 8.18 -21.49 -1.53
CA CYS A 511 8.22 -20.49 -2.61
C CYS A 511 9.37 -20.82 -3.57
N ARG A 512 9.66 -19.93 -4.55
CA ARG A 512 10.78 -20.14 -5.48
C ARG A 512 12.14 -20.23 -4.78
N THR A 513 12.36 -19.45 -3.73
CA THR A 513 13.62 -19.43 -2.97
C THR A 513 13.69 -20.50 -1.87
N ASN A 514 12.54 -21.03 -1.45
CA ASN A 514 12.43 -22.16 -0.52
C ASN A 514 11.55 -23.25 -1.15
N PRO A 515 12.05 -23.99 -2.16
CA PRO A 515 11.25 -24.98 -2.88
C PRO A 515 10.98 -26.22 -2.02
N VAL A 516 9.94 -26.98 -2.36
CA VAL A 516 9.69 -28.29 -1.76
C VAL A 516 10.80 -29.27 -2.17
N THR A 517 11.54 -29.77 -1.19
CA THR A 517 12.67 -30.72 -1.38
C THR A 517 12.31 -32.16 -1.04
N SER A 518 11.17 -32.40 -0.40
CA SER A 518 10.67 -33.73 -0.06
C SER A 518 9.16 -33.74 0.09
N LEU A 519 8.53 -34.85 -0.33
CA LEU A 519 7.11 -35.15 -0.10
C LEU A 519 6.99 -36.17 1.03
N LEU A 520 6.47 -35.75 2.18
CA LEU A 520 6.40 -36.54 3.40
C LEU A 520 4.94 -36.69 3.84
N ALA A 521 4.62 -37.84 4.45
CA ALA A 521 3.35 -37.98 5.16
C ALA A 521 3.26 -36.95 6.29
N HIS A 522 2.04 -36.58 6.65
CA HIS A 522 1.79 -35.64 7.76
C HIS A 522 2.42 -34.26 7.54
N HIS A 523 2.54 -33.82 6.29
CA HIS A 523 2.97 -32.47 5.93
C HIS A 523 1.89 -31.76 5.11
N TYR A 524 1.61 -30.52 5.49
CA TYR A 524 0.71 -29.62 4.81
C TYR A 524 1.52 -28.56 4.08
N TYR A 525 1.46 -28.57 2.75
CA TYR A 525 2.27 -27.70 1.91
C TYR A 525 1.46 -26.49 1.46
N GLN A 526 1.87 -25.29 1.86
CA GLN A 526 1.22 -24.03 1.47
C GLN A 526 2.21 -23.14 0.70
N PRO A 527 1.92 -22.75 -0.55
CA PRO A 527 2.71 -21.75 -1.25
C PRO A 527 2.64 -20.39 -0.53
N VAL A 528 3.71 -19.60 -0.61
CA VAL A 528 3.63 -18.17 -0.26
C VAL A 528 2.56 -17.53 -1.14
N ALA A 529 1.66 -16.76 -0.53
CA ALA A 529 0.46 -16.21 -1.17
C ALA A 529 0.74 -15.65 -2.58
N GLY A 530 -0.06 -16.07 -3.56
CA GLY A 530 0.04 -15.60 -4.96
C GLY A 530 1.09 -16.32 -5.83
N SER A 531 1.96 -17.16 -5.26
CA SER A 531 2.99 -17.85 -6.05
C SER A 531 2.50 -19.06 -6.85
N GLN A 532 1.32 -19.60 -6.53
CA GLN A 532 0.70 -20.72 -7.24
C GLN A 532 -0.68 -20.35 -7.78
N PRO A 533 -0.91 -20.46 -9.11
CA PRO A 533 -2.12 -19.94 -9.72
C PRO A 533 -3.29 -20.94 -9.80
N SER A 534 -3.09 -22.18 -9.33
CA SER A 534 -4.04 -23.29 -9.54
C SER A 534 -4.57 -23.91 -8.26
N TYR A 535 -3.82 -23.84 -7.15
CA TYR A 535 -4.19 -24.39 -5.85
C TYR A 535 -3.64 -23.49 -4.74
N ASP A 536 -4.32 -23.44 -3.60
CA ASP A 536 -3.89 -22.68 -2.42
C ASP A 536 -3.06 -23.53 -1.45
N SER A 537 -3.13 -24.86 -1.52
CA SER A 537 -2.34 -25.78 -0.69
C SER A 537 -2.40 -27.22 -1.21
N PHE A 538 -1.58 -28.12 -0.67
CA PHE A 538 -1.73 -29.56 -0.91
C PHE A 538 -1.19 -30.43 0.24
N VAL A 539 -1.58 -31.70 0.25
CA VAL A 539 -1.00 -32.77 1.09
C VAL A 539 -0.52 -33.93 0.21
N TYR A 540 0.38 -34.74 0.74
CA TYR A 540 0.84 -35.96 0.08
C TYR A 540 0.58 -37.21 0.94
N ASP A 541 -0.10 -38.19 0.35
CA ASP A 541 -0.28 -39.52 0.94
C ASP A 541 0.67 -40.52 0.27
N PRO A 542 1.72 -40.99 0.96
CA PRO A 542 2.67 -41.93 0.39
C PRO A 542 2.11 -43.35 0.21
N THR A 543 1.04 -43.72 0.90
CA THR A 543 0.48 -45.08 0.84
C THR A 543 -0.14 -45.37 -0.53
N VAL A 544 -0.86 -44.38 -1.06
CA VAL A 544 -1.48 -44.41 -2.40
C VAL A 544 -0.76 -43.54 -3.42
N ARG A 545 0.36 -42.91 -3.02
CA ARG A 545 1.18 -41.97 -3.82
C ARG A 545 0.33 -40.86 -4.45
N ARG A 546 -0.51 -40.22 -3.64
CA ARG A 546 -1.46 -39.21 -4.09
C ARG A 546 -1.09 -37.83 -3.55
N ILE A 547 -1.08 -36.83 -4.42
CA ILE A 547 -1.18 -35.43 -4.00
C ILE A 547 -2.65 -35.03 -4.04
N THR A 548 -3.14 -34.50 -2.92
CA THR A 548 -4.46 -33.85 -2.83
C THR A 548 -4.25 -32.36 -2.74
N ALA A 549 -4.51 -31.65 -3.84
CA ALA A 549 -4.42 -30.20 -3.93
C ALA A 549 -5.77 -29.56 -3.60
N PHE A 550 -5.75 -28.52 -2.76
CA PHE A 550 -6.93 -27.78 -2.35
C PHE A 550 -6.93 -26.39 -2.99
N GLN A 551 -8.08 -25.99 -3.52
CA GLN A 551 -8.34 -24.64 -3.99
C GLN A 551 -9.58 -24.12 -3.29
N VAL A 552 -9.41 -23.10 -2.46
CA VAL A 552 -10.50 -22.39 -1.82
C VAL A 552 -11.15 -21.48 -2.86
N ALA A 553 -12.45 -21.66 -3.11
CA ALA A 553 -13.16 -20.93 -4.15
C ALA A 553 -14.18 -19.93 -3.57
N ASP A 554 -14.19 -18.72 -4.13
CA ASP A 554 -15.19 -17.66 -3.87
C ASP A 554 -15.98 -17.21 -5.09
N ALA A 555 -15.68 -17.78 -6.25
CA ALA A 555 -16.33 -17.47 -7.50
C ALA A 555 -17.13 -18.67 -7.99
N ASN A 556 -18.30 -18.39 -8.58
CA ASN A 556 -19.13 -19.41 -9.21
C ASN A 556 -18.42 -20.12 -10.37
N ASN A 557 -17.34 -19.55 -10.89
CA ASN A 557 -16.53 -20.12 -11.95
C ASN A 557 -15.06 -20.07 -11.54
N HIS A 558 -14.45 -21.24 -11.35
CA HIS A 558 -13.07 -21.38 -10.93
C HIS A 558 -12.32 -22.36 -11.83
N GLY A 559 -11.69 -21.84 -12.88
CA GLY A 559 -10.87 -22.66 -13.78
C GLY A 559 -9.54 -23.08 -13.16
N ILE A 560 -9.09 -24.29 -13.46
CA ILE A 560 -7.76 -24.76 -13.05
C ILE A 560 -6.75 -24.31 -14.09
N LYS A 561 -5.71 -23.56 -13.67
CA LYS A 561 -4.64 -23.21 -14.59
C LYS A 561 -3.71 -24.41 -14.82
N PRO A 562 -3.36 -24.75 -16.07
CA PRO A 562 -2.54 -25.93 -16.33
C PRO A 562 -1.16 -25.92 -15.67
N LYS A 563 -0.53 -24.75 -15.61
CA LYS A 563 0.82 -24.56 -15.06
C LYS A 563 0.98 -25.18 -13.66
N GLY A 564 0.12 -24.84 -12.70
CA GLY A 564 0.25 -25.34 -11.32
C GLY A 564 0.08 -26.86 -11.22
N MET A 565 -0.78 -27.47 -12.03
CA MET A 565 -0.96 -28.94 -12.00
C MET A 565 0.23 -29.68 -12.61
N TYR A 566 0.81 -29.15 -13.69
CA TYR A 566 2.05 -29.68 -14.24
C TYR A 566 3.24 -29.47 -13.29
N ASP A 567 3.29 -28.35 -12.55
CA ASP A 567 4.32 -28.10 -11.54
C ASP A 567 4.29 -29.18 -10.43
N LEU A 568 3.10 -29.63 -9.99
CA LEU A 568 2.97 -30.74 -9.02
C LEU A 568 3.47 -32.08 -9.58
N ARG A 569 3.13 -32.39 -10.84
CA ARG A 569 3.65 -33.58 -11.54
C ARG A 569 5.18 -33.54 -11.64
N ASP A 570 5.72 -32.39 -12.03
CA ASP A 570 7.16 -32.23 -12.26
C ASP A 570 7.94 -32.21 -10.94
N LEU A 571 7.35 -31.68 -9.87
CA LEU A 571 7.84 -31.83 -8.49
C LEU A 571 7.94 -33.31 -8.10
N ALA A 572 6.88 -34.09 -8.30
CA ALA A 572 6.88 -35.51 -7.99
C ALA A 572 7.94 -36.29 -8.79
N LYS A 573 8.09 -35.99 -10.09
CA LYS A 573 9.16 -36.57 -10.93
C LYS A 573 10.56 -36.22 -10.41
N LYS A 574 10.79 -34.95 -10.08
CA LYS A 574 12.07 -34.48 -9.49
C LYS A 574 12.40 -35.22 -8.20
N LEU A 575 11.38 -35.52 -7.40
CA LEU A 575 11.48 -36.26 -6.14
C LEU A 575 11.34 -37.78 -6.31
N GLN A 576 11.37 -38.28 -7.55
CA GLN A 576 11.34 -39.70 -7.91
C GLN A 576 10.11 -40.47 -7.41
N VAL A 577 8.98 -39.80 -7.24
CA VAL A 577 7.69 -40.44 -6.92
C VAL A 577 7.10 -41.05 -8.19
N LYS A 578 7.10 -42.39 -8.28
CA LYS A 578 6.52 -43.14 -9.39
C LYS A 578 5.01 -43.30 -9.23
N ASP A 579 4.28 -43.29 -10.35
CA ASP A 579 2.84 -43.57 -10.41
C ASP A 579 2.00 -42.60 -9.56
N LEU A 580 2.39 -41.32 -9.59
CA LEU A 580 1.70 -40.27 -8.85
C LEU A 580 0.24 -40.14 -9.30
N LYS A 581 -0.68 -40.10 -8.33
CA LYS A 581 -2.08 -39.71 -8.54
C LYS A 581 -2.29 -38.26 -8.13
N LEU A 582 -3.08 -37.53 -8.90
CA LEU A 582 -3.46 -36.15 -8.59
C LEU A 582 -4.95 -36.07 -8.30
N ARG A 583 -5.29 -35.54 -7.13
CA ARG A 583 -6.64 -35.19 -6.74
C ARG A 583 -6.74 -33.68 -6.54
N PHE A 584 -7.73 -33.08 -7.15
CA PHE A 584 -8.03 -31.67 -7.01
C PHE A 584 -9.35 -31.49 -6.27
N VAL A 585 -9.30 -30.77 -5.15
CA VAL A 585 -10.44 -30.53 -4.27
C VAL A 585 -10.77 -29.05 -4.27
N ILE A 586 -11.97 -28.70 -4.73
CA ILE A 586 -12.49 -27.35 -4.59
C ILE A 586 -13.17 -27.23 -3.24
N VAL A 587 -12.67 -26.34 -2.41
CA VAL A 587 -13.22 -26.09 -1.09
C VAL A 587 -14.20 -24.93 -1.19
N VAL A 588 -15.44 -25.17 -0.81
CA VAL A 588 -16.54 -24.18 -0.87
C VAL A 588 -17.25 -24.09 0.48
N LEU A 589 -17.85 -22.94 0.75
CA LEU A 589 -18.81 -22.81 1.85
C LEU A 589 -20.13 -23.49 1.48
N GLU A 590 -20.88 -23.91 2.50
CA GLU A 590 -22.23 -24.46 2.32
C GLU A 590 -23.12 -23.57 1.43
N ASP A 591 -23.91 -24.23 0.57
CA ASP A 591 -24.81 -23.63 -0.42
C ASP A 591 -24.14 -22.91 -1.60
N PHE A 592 -22.81 -22.95 -1.69
CA PHE A 592 -22.09 -22.30 -2.79
C PHE A 592 -21.94 -23.23 -4.00
N GLN A 593 -22.47 -22.82 -5.15
CA GLN A 593 -22.30 -23.56 -6.40
C GLN A 593 -21.08 -23.07 -7.16
N VAL A 594 -20.20 -24.00 -7.51
CA VAL A 594 -18.99 -23.76 -8.29
C VAL A 594 -19.02 -24.58 -9.58
N THR A 595 -18.65 -23.91 -10.66
CA THR A 595 -18.32 -24.51 -11.95
C THR A 595 -16.82 -24.47 -12.12
N CYS A 596 -16.22 -25.61 -12.46
CA CYS A 596 -14.79 -25.75 -12.65
C CYS A 596 -14.50 -26.22 -14.08
N PRO A 597 -14.16 -25.30 -15.00
CA PRO A 597 -13.66 -25.67 -16.30
C PRO A 597 -12.22 -26.18 -16.18
N VAL A 598 -11.98 -27.35 -16.77
CA VAL A 598 -10.69 -28.05 -16.76
C VAL A 598 -10.31 -28.37 -18.21
N GLU A 599 -9.10 -28.01 -18.64
CA GLU A 599 -8.62 -28.34 -19.99
C GLU A 599 -8.59 -29.86 -20.20
N LYS A 600 -9.19 -30.37 -21.29
CA LYS A 600 -9.31 -31.82 -21.54
C LYS A 600 -7.96 -32.52 -21.52
N LYS A 601 -7.01 -31.95 -22.27
CA LYS A 601 -5.65 -32.48 -22.39
C LYS A 601 -5.00 -32.65 -21.01
N MET A 602 -5.09 -31.63 -20.16
CA MET A 602 -4.55 -31.70 -18.80
C MET A 602 -5.27 -32.77 -17.97
N PHE A 603 -6.61 -32.83 -18.02
CA PHE A 603 -7.40 -33.80 -17.27
C PHE A 603 -7.03 -35.24 -17.63
N GLU A 604 -6.94 -35.53 -18.93
CA GLU A 604 -6.59 -36.85 -19.48
C GLU A 604 -5.13 -37.22 -19.20
N GLU A 605 -4.17 -36.31 -19.47
CA GLU A 605 -2.74 -36.58 -19.29
C GLU A 605 -2.35 -36.78 -17.82
N LEU A 606 -3.03 -36.09 -16.90
CA LEU A 606 -2.74 -36.15 -15.47
C LEU A 606 -3.58 -37.19 -14.73
N GLY A 607 -4.61 -37.77 -15.37
CA GLY A 607 -5.57 -38.66 -14.72
C GLY A 607 -6.22 -37.99 -13.50
N LEU A 608 -6.66 -36.74 -13.67
CA LEU A 608 -7.04 -35.87 -12.55
C LEU A 608 -8.35 -36.35 -11.88
N GLU A 609 -8.31 -36.59 -10.57
CA GLU A 609 -9.49 -36.85 -9.75
C GLU A 609 -10.13 -35.52 -9.31
N MET A 610 -11.40 -35.27 -9.65
CA MET A 610 -12.09 -34.01 -9.37
C MET A 610 -13.12 -34.16 -8.24
N TYR A 611 -12.89 -33.44 -7.14
CA TYR A 611 -13.72 -33.48 -5.94
C TYR A 611 -14.04 -32.06 -5.45
N TYR A 612 -15.07 -31.95 -4.63
CA TYR A 612 -15.32 -30.76 -3.83
C TYR A 612 -15.48 -31.12 -2.35
N LEU A 613 -15.15 -30.14 -1.52
CA LEU A 613 -15.34 -30.17 -0.07
C LEU A 613 -16.26 -29.02 0.28
N GLU A 614 -17.43 -29.32 0.82
CA GLU A 614 -18.37 -28.34 1.33
C GLU A 614 -18.14 -28.17 2.83
N MET A 615 -18.00 -26.92 3.28
CA MET A 615 -17.73 -26.60 4.69
C MET A 615 -18.80 -25.66 5.25
N THR A 616 -19.28 -26.01 6.43
CA THR A 616 -20.13 -25.16 7.25
C THR A 616 -19.29 -24.15 8.03
N GLU A 617 -19.93 -23.06 8.46
CA GLU A 617 -19.28 -22.11 9.38
C GLU A 617 -18.98 -22.74 10.75
N SER A 618 -19.74 -23.74 11.20
CA SER A 618 -19.46 -24.44 12.45
C SER A 618 -18.17 -25.24 12.38
N GLU A 619 -17.92 -25.94 11.26
CA GLU A 619 -16.70 -26.73 11.10
C GLU A 619 -15.45 -25.85 11.06
N LEU A 620 -15.55 -24.64 10.50
CA LEU A 620 -14.41 -23.73 10.34
C LEU A 620 -13.92 -23.10 11.64
N TYR A 621 -14.84 -22.81 12.55
CA TYR A 621 -14.56 -21.95 13.70
C TYR A 621 -14.60 -22.69 15.03
N ASP A 622 -14.69 -24.03 15.07
CA ASP A 622 -14.59 -24.92 16.26
C ASP A 622 -14.98 -24.19 17.57
N ASP A 623 -16.26 -24.21 17.95
CA ASP A 623 -16.76 -23.56 19.19
C ASP A 623 -16.07 -24.10 20.47
#